data_AF-K2FIG3-F1
#
_entry.id   AF-K2FIG3-F1
#
_cell.length_a   1.000
_cell.length_b   1.000
_cell.length_c   1.000
_cell.angle_alpha   90.00
_cell.angle_beta   90.00
_cell.angle_gamma   90.00
#
_symmetry.space_group_name_H-M   'P 1'
#
loop_
_entity.id
_entity.type
_entity.pdbx_description
1 polymer ?
#
loop_
_entity_poly.entity_id
_entity_poly.type
_entity_poly.pdbx_seq_one_letter_code
_entity_poly.pdbx_strand_id
1 'polypeptide(L)'
;MNEHERKIHKLCQELIPVFDELDAETQEIINEHVQYCSICDNMLDKWDFLNESVGSTEINVGNDFEIKPLKKLIHINRGLRLLVILVRVLVLFVISFNTLRFHESGDALALQTFQSATFLFYLPAAIFLLVFTWMFLNKKWFLYSLVVDLVILMATWQFQLFY
;
A
#
# COMPACT_ATOMS: atom_id res chain seq x y z
N MET A 1 -21.33 -31.37 -6.57
CA MET A 1 -21.07 -30.15 -5.77
C MET A 1 -22.21 -29.99 -4.77
N ASN A 2 -21.91 -30.16 -3.48
CA ASN A 2 -22.89 -29.99 -2.40
C ASN A 2 -23.23 -28.49 -2.20
N GLU A 3 -24.37 -28.19 -1.59
CA GLU A 3 -24.79 -26.80 -1.32
C GLU A 3 -23.75 -26.04 -0.49
N HIS A 4 -23.06 -26.75 0.42
CA HIS A 4 -21.99 -26.21 1.24
C HIS A 4 -20.74 -25.83 0.42
N GLU A 5 -20.37 -26.66 -0.55
CA GLU A 5 -19.27 -26.36 -1.47
C GLU A 5 -19.59 -25.18 -2.38
N ARG A 6 -20.86 -25.02 -2.81
CA ARG A 6 -21.30 -23.82 -3.56
C ARG A 6 -21.14 -22.54 -2.75
N LYS A 7 -21.42 -22.57 -1.45
CA LYS A 7 -21.29 -21.42 -0.56
C LYS A 7 -19.82 -21.04 -0.37
N ILE A 8 -18.96 -22.04 -0.10
CA ILE A 8 -17.51 -21.83 0.04
C ILE A 8 -16.91 -21.34 -1.27
N HIS A 9 -17.29 -21.92 -2.41
CA HIS A 9 -16.83 -21.50 -3.74
C HIS A 9 -17.14 -20.01 -4.01
N LYS A 10 -18.37 -19.58 -3.73
CA LYS A 10 -18.77 -18.19 -3.87
C LYS A 10 -18.00 -17.27 -2.93
N LEU A 11 -17.77 -17.70 -1.69
CA LEU A 11 -17.00 -16.93 -0.71
C LEU A 11 -15.54 -16.77 -1.16
N CYS A 12 -14.91 -17.84 -1.65
CA CYS A 12 -13.54 -17.81 -2.17
C CYS A 12 -13.42 -16.84 -3.36
N GLN A 13 -14.38 -16.85 -4.29
CA GLN A 13 -14.40 -15.87 -5.38
C GLN A 13 -14.46 -14.41 -4.92
N GLU A 14 -15.13 -14.13 -3.79
CA GLU A 14 -15.21 -12.78 -3.22
C GLU A 14 -13.95 -12.40 -2.42
N LEU A 15 -13.28 -13.38 -1.82
CA LEU A 15 -12.16 -13.20 -0.88
C LEU A 15 -10.76 -13.28 -1.54
N ILE A 16 -10.58 -14.07 -2.60
CA ILE A 16 -9.30 -14.18 -3.34
C ILE A 16 -8.73 -12.80 -3.74
N PRO A 17 -9.52 -11.83 -4.22
CA PRO A 17 -9.00 -10.51 -4.57
C PRO A 17 -8.35 -9.72 -3.41
N VAL A 18 -8.64 -10.10 -2.16
CA VAL A 18 -8.08 -9.51 -0.93
C VAL A 18 -7.30 -10.55 -0.12
N PHE A 19 -6.84 -11.63 -0.75
CA PHE A 19 -6.27 -12.79 -0.06
C PHE A 19 -5.15 -12.44 0.92
N ASP A 20 -4.21 -11.57 0.52
CA ASP A 20 -3.12 -11.05 1.39
C ASP A 20 -3.58 -10.25 2.62
N GLU A 21 -4.86 -9.84 2.65
CA GLU A 21 -5.47 -9.02 3.68
C GLU A 21 -6.35 -9.82 4.64
N LEU A 22 -6.55 -11.10 4.35
CA LEU A 22 -7.30 -12.01 5.20
C LEU A 22 -6.43 -12.48 6.38
N ASP A 23 -7.10 -12.84 7.47
CA ASP A 23 -6.48 -13.53 8.58
C ASP A 23 -6.02 -14.94 8.17
N ALA A 24 -5.07 -15.50 8.94
CA ALA A 24 -4.45 -16.77 8.63
C ALA A 24 -5.45 -17.94 8.58
N GLU A 25 -6.49 -17.90 9.41
CA GLU A 25 -7.55 -18.93 9.46
C GLU A 25 -8.39 -18.90 8.16
N THR A 26 -8.79 -17.71 7.72
CA THR A 26 -9.54 -17.54 6.47
C THR A 26 -8.69 -17.89 5.23
N GLN A 27 -7.39 -17.57 5.26
CA GLN A 27 -6.46 -18.00 4.20
C GLN A 27 -6.33 -19.53 4.14
N GLU A 28 -6.26 -20.20 5.28
CA GLU A 28 -6.20 -21.67 5.37
C GLU A 28 -7.46 -22.31 4.79
N ILE A 29 -8.65 -21.79 5.11
CA ILE A 29 -9.93 -22.28 4.56
C ILE A 29 -9.97 -22.16 3.03
N ILE A 30 -9.47 -21.06 2.47
CA ILE A 30 -9.42 -20.85 1.02
C ILE A 30 -8.40 -21.82 0.39
N ASN A 31 -7.22 -21.97 0.99
CA ASN A 31 -6.19 -22.90 0.51
C ASN A 31 -6.67 -24.35 0.51
N GLU A 32 -7.38 -24.77 1.56
CA GLU A 32 -8.02 -26.08 1.60
C GLU A 32 -9.06 -26.23 0.48
N HIS A 33 -9.91 -25.22 0.25
CA HIS A 33 -10.91 -25.28 -0.80
C HIS A 33 -10.28 -25.35 -2.21
N VAL A 34 -9.22 -24.59 -2.44
CA VAL A 34 -8.49 -24.52 -3.71
C VAL A 34 -7.93 -25.88 -4.13
N GLN A 35 -7.43 -26.68 -3.18
CA GLN A 35 -6.94 -28.04 -3.45
C GLN A 35 -7.99 -28.95 -4.12
N TYR A 36 -9.28 -28.69 -3.89
CA TYR A 36 -10.39 -29.46 -4.43
C TYR A 36 -11.20 -28.72 -5.50
N CYS A 37 -10.89 -27.44 -5.76
CA CYS A 37 -11.64 -26.60 -6.69
C CYS A 37 -10.72 -25.92 -7.71
N SER A 38 -10.62 -26.50 -8.91
CA SER A 38 -9.81 -26.00 -10.02
C SER A 38 -10.16 -24.58 -10.49
N ILE A 39 -11.39 -24.12 -10.24
CA ILE A 39 -11.82 -22.76 -10.57
C ILE A 39 -11.21 -21.75 -9.59
N CYS A 40 -11.24 -22.06 -8.29
CA CYS A 40 -10.65 -21.21 -7.25
C CYS A 40 -9.13 -21.25 -7.32
N ASP A 41 -8.53 -22.40 -7.63
CA ASP A 41 -7.10 -22.58 -7.88
C ASP A 41 -6.59 -21.64 -8.98
N ASN A 42 -7.23 -21.70 -10.14
CA ASN A 42 -6.87 -20.86 -11.28
C ASN A 42 -7.14 -19.35 -11.02
N MET A 43 -8.05 -19.01 -10.12
CA MET A 43 -8.25 -17.62 -9.67
C MET A 43 -7.15 -17.16 -8.71
N LEU A 44 -6.72 -18.02 -7.79
CA LEU A 44 -5.65 -17.72 -6.83
C LEU A 44 -4.30 -17.59 -7.55
N ASP A 45 -3.96 -18.53 -8.43
CA ASP A 45 -2.74 -18.49 -9.25
C ASP A 45 -2.64 -17.22 -10.09
N LYS A 46 -3.76 -16.82 -10.73
CA LYS A 46 -3.81 -15.57 -11.49
C LYS A 46 -3.63 -14.35 -10.61
N TRP A 47 -4.17 -14.38 -9.39
CA TRP A 47 -4.05 -13.28 -8.46
C TRP A 47 -2.62 -13.15 -7.93
N ASP A 48 -1.97 -14.25 -7.55
CA ASP A 48 -0.56 -14.28 -7.14
C ASP A 48 0.35 -13.75 -8.25
N PHE A 49 0.13 -14.19 -9.50
CA PHE A 49 0.86 -13.67 -10.66
C PHE A 49 0.66 -12.15 -10.86
N LEU A 50 -0.57 -11.65 -10.69
CA LEU A 50 -0.90 -10.22 -10.81
C LEU A 50 -0.35 -9.38 -9.66
N ASN A 51 -0.15 -9.97 -8.49
CA ASN A 51 0.39 -9.26 -7.33
C ASN A 51 1.93 -9.16 -7.38
N GLU A 52 2.61 -10.15 -7.96
CA GLU A 52 4.04 -10.05 -8.29
C GLU A 52 4.32 -9.08 -9.45
N SER A 53 3.43 -8.99 -10.44
CA SER A 53 3.53 -8.02 -11.53
C SER A 53 2.83 -6.71 -11.17
N VAL A 54 3.53 -5.81 -10.49
CA VAL A 54 3.06 -4.44 -10.18
C VAL A 54 2.30 -3.81 -11.36
N GLY A 55 1.00 -3.54 -11.16
CA GLY A 55 0.27 -2.55 -11.94
C GLY A 55 -0.93 -3.08 -12.72
N SER A 56 -2.12 -2.82 -12.17
CA SER A 56 -3.35 -2.49 -12.91
C SER A 56 -3.54 -3.22 -14.25
N THR A 57 -4.23 -4.35 -14.25
CA THR A 57 -4.99 -4.72 -15.45
C THR A 57 -6.39 -5.19 -15.04
N GLU A 58 -7.38 -4.31 -15.25
CA GLU A 58 -8.77 -4.73 -15.38
C GLU A 58 -8.85 -5.59 -16.65
N ILE A 59 -9.00 -6.91 -16.51
CA ILE A 59 -9.31 -7.78 -17.65
C ILE A 59 -10.68 -8.40 -17.42
N ASN A 60 -11.61 -7.98 -18.28
CA ASN A 60 -12.86 -8.66 -18.59
C ASN A 60 -12.62 -10.16 -18.78
N VAL A 61 -12.98 -10.98 -17.79
CA VAL A 61 -13.17 -12.41 -18.00
C VAL A 61 -14.66 -12.61 -18.21
N GLY A 62 -15.04 -12.76 -19.48
CA GLY A 62 -16.34 -13.27 -19.87
C GLY A 62 -16.52 -14.67 -19.29
N ASN A 63 -17.28 -14.77 -18.21
CA ASN A 63 -18.17 -15.88 -17.93
C ASN A 63 -19.26 -15.36 -16.99
N ASP A 64 -20.48 -15.76 -17.31
CA ASP A 64 -21.77 -15.13 -17.02
C ASP A 64 -22.22 -15.21 -15.55
N PHE A 65 -21.41 -14.69 -14.61
CA PHE A 65 -21.86 -14.39 -13.25
C PHE A 65 -21.23 -13.08 -12.77
N GLU A 66 -21.97 -12.00 -13.01
CA GLU A 66 -21.67 -10.64 -12.55
C GLU A 66 -21.88 -10.52 -11.02
N ILE A 67 -21.12 -11.29 -10.24
CA ILE A 67 -21.09 -11.08 -8.78
C ILE A 67 -20.13 -9.93 -8.56
N LYS A 68 -20.67 -8.74 -8.27
CA LYS A 68 -19.88 -7.60 -7.77
C LYS A 68 -19.18 -8.09 -6.51
N PRO A 69 -17.86 -8.33 -6.51
CA PRO A 69 -17.15 -8.67 -5.28
C PRO A 69 -17.29 -7.49 -4.32
N LEU A 70 -16.73 -7.59 -3.12
CA LEU A 70 -16.54 -6.48 -2.16
C LEU A 70 -15.63 -5.37 -2.74
N LYS A 71 -15.97 -4.83 -3.92
CA LYS A 71 -15.30 -3.79 -4.69
C LYS A 71 -15.04 -2.59 -3.77
N LYS A 72 -15.99 -2.26 -2.89
CA LYS A 72 -15.83 -1.18 -1.92
C LYS A 72 -14.65 -1.39 -0.98
N LEU A 73 -14.39 -2.61 -0.50
CA LEU A 73 -13.31 -2.86 0.46
C LEU A 73 -11.93 -2.73 -0.19
N ILE A 74 -11.76 -3.31 -1.39
CA ILE A 74 -10.52 -3.16 -2.18
C ILE A 74 -10.27 -1.70 -2.54
N HIS A 75 -11.31 -0.95 -2.93
CA HIS A 75 -11.19 0.46 -3.27
C HIS A 75 -10.87 1.33 -2.05
N ILE A 76 -11.42 0.99 -0.88
CA ILE A 76 -11.11 1.69 0.38
C ILE A 76 -9.66 1.45 0.76
N ASN A 77 -9.17 0.21 0.74
CA ASN A 77 -7.77 -0.08 1.11
C ASN A 77 -6.79 0.54 0.10
N ARG A 78 -7.08 0.46 -1.21
CA ARG A 78 -6.28 1.13 -2.24
C ARG A 78 -6.31 2.65 -2.08
N GLY A 79 -7.46 3.23 -1.75
CA GLY A 79 -7.61 4.66 -1.47
C GLY A 79 -6.79 5.10 -0.27
N LEU A 80 -6.82 4.32 0.82
CA LEU A 80 -6.00 4.56 2.02
C LEU A 80 -4.51 4.51 1.69
N ARG A 81 -4.04 3.50 0.94
CA ARG A 81 -2.63 3.41 0.50
C ARG A 81 -2.21 4.63 -0.30
N LEU A 82 -3.00 5.01 -1.30
CA LEU A 82 -2.73 6.19 -2.13
C LEU A 82 -2.73 7.47 -1.29
N LEU A 83 -3.65 7.61 -0.34
CA LEU A 83 -3.74 8.77 0.54
C LEU A 83 -2.47 8.92 1.40
N VAL A 84 -1.99 7.83 2.01
CA VAL A 84 -0.76 7.85 2.83
C VAL A 84 0.45 8.29 1.98
N ILE A 85 0.57 7.79 0.75
CA ILE A 85 1.65 8.19 -0.18
C ILE A 85 1.51 9.67 -0.58
N LEU A 86 0.30 10.11 -0.93
CA LEU A 86 0.03 11.46 -1.39
C LEU A 86 0.36 12.49 -0.29
N VAL A 87 0.01 12.21 0.97
CA VAL A 87 0.36 13.08 2.09
C VAL A 87 1.88 13.23 2.21
N ARG A 88 2.67 12.16 2.07
CA ARG A 88 4.14 12.24 2.09
C ARG A 88 4.68 13.13 0.98
N VAL A 89 4.21 12.92 -0.25
CA VAL A 89 4.61 13.71 -1.41
C VAL A 89 4.28 15.19 -1.19
N LEU A 90 3.08 15.48 -0.67
CA LEU A 90 2.64 16.84 -0.40
C LEU A 90 3.50 17.53 0.67
N VAL A 91 3.80 16.84 1.77
CA VAL A 91 4.67 17.40 2.83
C VAL A 91 6.07 17.67 2.29
N LEU A 92 6.67 16.72 1.56
CA LEU A 92 7.98 16.91 0.93
C LEU A 92 7.97 18.03 -0.11
N PHE A 93 6.88 18.16 -0.88
CA PHE A 93 6.72 19.24 -1.84
C PHE A 93 6.66 20.60 -1.16
N VAL A 94 5.89 20.74 -0.07
CA VAL A 94 5.81 21.98 0.73
C VAL A 94 7.17 22.34 1.32
N ILE A 95 7.91 21.37 1.84
CA ILE A 95 9.27 21.59 2.37
C ILE A 95 10.19 22.06 1.25
N SER A 96 10.21 21.36 0.12
CA SER A 96 11.07 21.68 -1.04
C SER A 96 10.76 23.07 -1.61
N PHE A 97 9.47 23.40 -1.76
CA PHE A 97 9.04 24.70 -2.26
C PHE A 97 9.45 25.85 -1.34
N ASN A 98 9.33 25.66 -0.02
CA ASN A 98 9.83 26.66 0.94
C ASN A 98 11.34 26.82 0.88
N THR A 99 12.09 25.74 0.70
CA THR A 99 13.55 25.80 0.56
C THR A 99 13.99 26.53 -0.71
N LEU A 100 13.33 26.32 -1.84
CA LEU A 100 13.66 27.00 -3.10
C LEU A 100 13.57 28.53 -2.98
N ARG A 101 12.66 29.04 -2.15
CA ARG A 101 12.54 30.49 -1.89
C ARG A 101 13.82 31.09 -1.26
N PHE A 102 14.59 30.30 -0.51
CA PHE A 102 15.82 30.76 0.15
C PHE A 102 17.09 30.41 -0.65
N HIS A 103 16.97 29.73 -1.80
CA HIS A 103 18.11 29.38 -2.64
C HIS A 103 18.86 30.62 -3.14
N GLU A 104 18.14 31.71 -3.44
CA GLU A 104 18.76 32.99 -3.82
C GLU A 104 19.59 33.64 -2.70
N SER A 105 19.36 33.23 -1.45
CA SER A 105 20.06 33.75 -0.26
C SER A 105 21.33 32.96 0.10
N GLY A 106 21.65 31.90 -0.66
CA GLY A 106 22.85 31.07 -0.51
C GLY A 106 22.55 29.61 -0.17
N ASP A 107 23.31 28.70 -0.78
CA ASP A 107 23.08 27.24 -0.72
C ASP A 107 23.10 26.67 0.69
N ALA A 108 23.98 27.18 1.57
CA ALA A 108 24.07 26.74 2.96
C ALA A 108 22.79 27.04 3.76
N LEU A 109 22.16 28.20 3.51
CA LEU A 109 20.95 28.63 4.21
C LEU A 109 19.71 27.88 3.70
N ALA A 110 19.68 27.59 2.40
CA ALA A 110 18.66 26.72 1.81
C ALA A 110 18.72 25.30 2.39
N LEU A 111 19.91 24.71 2.51
CA LEU A 111 20.10 23.36 3.03
C LEU A 111 19.72 23.26 4.52
N GLN A 112 20.13 24.24 5.33
CA GLN A 112 19.73 24.31 6.74
C GLN A 112 18.20 24.47 6.90
N THR A 113 17.57 25.27 6.04
CA THR A 113 16.11 25.46 6.04
C THR A 113 15.38 24.16 5.68
N PHE A 114 15.89 23.43 4.69
CA PHE A 114 15.34 22.14 4.28
C PHE A 114 15.38 21.09 5.41
N GLN A 115 16.52 20.97 6.10
CA GLN A 115 16.67 20.07 7.24
C GLN A 115 15.75 20.45 8.40
N SER A 116 15.72 21.74 8.77
CA SER A 116 14.89 22.24 9.85
C SER A 116 13.40 21.99 9.56
N ALA A 117 12.97 22.25 8.32
CA ALA A 117 11.61 22.00 7.88
C ALA A 117 11.28 20.49 7.82
N THR A 118 12.23 19.65 7.42
CA THR A 118 12.06 18.18 7.48
C THR A 118 11.88 17.70 8.92
N PHE A 119 12.71 18.16 9.85
CA PHE A 119 12.57 17.77 11.24
C PHE A 119 11.28 18.30 11.88
N LEU A 120 10.87 19.53 11.56
CA LEU A 120 9.70 20.16 12.17
C LEU A 120 8.36 19.67 11.57
N PHE A 121 8.31 19.41 10.25
CA PHE A 121 7.07 19.08 9.55
C PHE A 121 7.02 17.63 9.08
N TYR A 122 8.10 17.09 8.50
CA TYR A 122 8.11 15.73 7.99
C TYR A 122 8.12 14.69 9.11
N LEU A 123 8.95 14.86 10.14
CA LEU A 123 9.08 13.86 11.21
C LEU A 123 7.76 13.64 11.99
N PRO A 124 7.03 14.67 12.46
CA PRO A 124 5.73 14.46 13.10
C PRO A 124 4.70 13.85 12.15
N ALA A 125 4.70 14.26 10.87
CA ALA A 125 3.81 13.68 9.86
C ALA A 125 4.12 12.21 9.59
N ALA A 126 5.40 11.83 9.51
CA ALA A 126 5.85 10.46 9.32
C ALA A 126 5.42 9.58 10.50
N ILE A 127 5.61 10.04 11.74
CA ILE A 127 5.14 9.32 12.94
C ILE A 127 3.62 9.12 12.88
N PHE A 128 2.86 10.17 12.57
CA PHE A 128 1.40 10.08 12.44
C PHE A 128 0.98 9.07 11.36
N LEU A 129 1.58 9.15 10.18
CA LEU A 129 1.31 8.22 9.07
C LEU A 129 1.74 6.79 9.39
N LEU A 130 2.80 6.60 10.18
CA LEU A 130 3.25 5.29 10.64
C LEU A 130 2.22 4.65 11.57
N VAL A 131 1.72 5.41 12.56
CA VAL A 131 0.65 4.96 13.46
C VAL A 131 -0.63 4.67 12.67
N PHE A 132 -0.99 5.54 11.73
CA PHE A 132 -2.13 5.32 10.84
C PHE A 132 -1.97 4.04 10.01
N THR A 133 -0.78 3.81 9.44
CA THR A 133 -0.48 2.60 8.66
C THR A 133 -0.56 1.35 9.54
N TRP A 134 -0.06 1.43 10.78
CA TRP A 134 -0.18 0.31 11.71
C TRP A 134 -1.64 -0.03 12.05
N MET A 135 -2.50 0.99 12.19
CA MET A 135 -3.89 0.80 12.60
C MET A 135 -4.80 0.30 11.46
N PHE A 136 -4.56 0.74 10.22
CA PHE A 136 -5.46 0.49 9.09
C PHE A 136 -4.90 -0.44 8.01
N LEU A 137 -3.60 -0.72 8.00
CA LEU A 137 -2.94 -1.49 6.94
C LEU A 137 -2.18 -2.70 7.51
N ASN A 138 -1.93 -3.69 6.67
CA ASN A 138 -1.25 -4.92 7.07
C ASN A 138 0.18 -4.67 7.56
N LYS A 139 0.70 -5.62 8.35
CA LYS A 139 2.07 -5.61 8.89
C LYS A 139 3.16 -5.42 7.81
N LYS A 140 2.96 -5.97 6.61
CA LYS A 140 3.85 -5.77 5.44
C LYS A 140 3.95 -4.27 5.07
N TRP A 141 2.81 -3.57 5.00
CA TRP A 141 2.74 -2.15 4.66
C TRP A 141 3.30 -1.24 5.74
N PHE A 142 3.13 -1.59 7.01
CA PHE A 142 3.81 -0.92 8.10
C PHE A 142 5.33 -0.94 7.93
N LEU A 143 5.90 -2.11 7.59
CA LEU A 143 7.33 -2.23 7.35
C LEU A 143 7.79 -1.40 6.14
N TYR A 144 7.05 -1.45 5.02
CA TYR A 144 7.34 -0.62 3.85
C TYR A 144 7.31 0.87 4.20
N SER A 145 6.28 1.32 4.93
CA SER A 145 6.15 2.70 5.39
C SER A 145 7.35 3.12 6.24
N LEU A 146 7.76 2.29 7.19
CA LEU A 146 8.90 2.54 8.07
C LEU A 146 10.22 2.66 7.29
N VAL A 147 10.46 1.74 6.35
CA VAL A 147 11.67 1.76 5.50
C VAL A 147 11.72 3.01 4.64
N VAL A 148 10.60 3.40 4.02
CA VAL A 148 10.52 4.62 3.21
C VAL A 148 10.81 5.86 4.05
N ASP A 149 10.21 5.99 5.23
CA ASP A 149 10.43 7.13 6.11
C ASP A 149 11.89 7.20 6.60
N LEU A 150 12.51 6.06 6.89
CA LEU A 150 13.94 5.99 7.23
C LEU A 150 14.85 6.40 6.07
N VAL A 151 14.56 5.94 4.85
CA VAL A 151 15.33 6.32 3.65
C VAL A 151 15.26 7.83 3.42
N ILE A 152 14.08 8.43 3.58
CA ILE A 152 13.89 9.87 3.41
C ILE A 152 14.70 10.64 4.48
N LEU A 153 14.61 10.25 5.74
CA LEU A 153 15.38 10.87 6.81
C LEU A 153 16.90 10.70 6.60
N MET A 154 17.35 9.51 6.24
CA MET A 154 18.77 9.28 5.89
C MET A 154 19.22 10.14 4.72
N ALA A 155 18.43 10.23 3.65
CA ALA A 155 18.75 11.07 2.51
C ALA A 155 18.89 12.53 2.94
N THR A 156 17.93 13.05 3.72
CA THR A 156 17.99 14.44 4.22
C THR A 156 19.19 14.72 5.14
N TRP A 157 19.66 13.70 5.87
CA TRP A 157 20.84 13.80 6.73
C TRP A 157 22.15 13.70 5.95
N GLN A 158 22.22 12.79 4.96
CA GLN A 158 23.43 12.55 4.16
C GLN A 158 23.74 13.67 3.16
N PHE A 159 22.76 14.49 2.78
CA PHE A 159 22.98 15.67 1.93
C PHE A 159 24.06 16.63 2.48
N GLN A 160 24.35 16.58 3.78
CA GLN A 160 25.35 17.40 4.45
C GLN A 160 26.80 16.88 4.34
N LEU A 161 27.01 15.62 3.93
CA LEU A 161 28.34 15.01 3.81
C LEU A 161 28.96 15.19 2.41
N PHE A 162 28.16 15.57 1.43
CA PHE A 162 28.57 15.72 0.02
C PHE A 162 28.76 17.18 -0.42
N TYR A 163 28.59 18.14 0.49
CA TYR A 163 28.80 19.58 0.29
C TYR A 163 29.62 20.16 1.44
#